data_AF-A0A653FJD8-F1
#
_entry.id   AF-A0A653FJD8-F1
#
_cell.length_a   1.000
_cell.length_b   1.000
_cell.length_c   1.000
_cell.angle_alpha   90.00
_cell.angle_beta   90.00
_cell.angle_gamma   90.00
#
_symmetry.space_group_name_H-M   'P 1'
#
loop_
_entity.id
_entity.type
_entity.pdbx_description
1 polymer ?
#
loop_
_entity_poly.entity_id
_entity_poly.type
_entity_poly.pdbx_seq_one_letter_code
_entity_poly.pdbx_strand_id
1 'polypeptide(L)' 'MLCAAIAHNLLRAAGVLAGGAHVVARGATLRRKIVNIPARLARPQRRPILHLPEHWPWTEHWLTLWRNTIGYSPPLPATT' A
#
# COMPACT_ATOMS: atom_id res chain seq x y z
N MET A 1 11.23 15.75 14.72
CA MET A 1 9.86 16.08 14.27
C MET A 1 9.64 15.88 12.77
N LEU A 2 10.62 16.14 11.90
CA LEU A 2 10.52 15.92 10.44
C LEU A 2 10.02 14.52 10.04
N CYS A 3 10.60 13.45 10.61
CA CYS A 3 10.19 12.09 10.29
C CYS A 3 8.73 11.80 10.66
N ALA A 4 8.22 12.41 11.74
CA ALA A 4 6.84 12.24 12.15
C ALA A 4 5.87 12.92 11.17
N ALA A 5 6.23 14.11 10.67
CA ALA A 5 5.46 14.81 9.64
C ALA A 5 5.47 14.04 8.30
N ILE A 6 6.63 13.53 7.88
CA ILE A 6 6.75 12.70 6.68
C ILE A 6 5.91 11.43 6.82
N ALA A 7 6.04 10.70 7.93
CA ALA A 7 5.25 9.50 8.18
C ALA A 7 3.75 9.79 8.18
N HIS A 8 3.32 10.91 8.76
CA HIS A 8 1.92 11.35 8.71
C HIS A 8 1.44 11.55 7.27
N ASN A 9 2.19 12.30 6.46
CA ASN A 9 1.84 12.59 5.07
C ASN A 9 1.79 11.31 4.22
N LEU A 10 2.76 10.41 4.40
CA LEU A 10 2.80 9.12 3.70
C LEU A 10 1.61 8.23 4.09
N LEU A 11 1.28 8.15 5.38
CA LEU A 11 0.10 7.42 5.83
C LEU A 11 -1.19 8.03 5.26
N ARG A 12 -1.30 9.36 5.21
CA ARG A 12 -2.47 10.03 4.62
C ARG A 12 -2.59 9.71 3.14
N ALA A 13 -1.50 9.81 2.37
CA ALA A 13 -1.48 9.48 0.95
C ALA A 13 -1.83 8.01 0.70
N ALA A 14 -1.26 7.08 1.49
CA ALA A 14 -1.58 5.67 1.40
C ALA A 14 -3.07 5.38 1.67
N GLY A 15 -3.68 6.06 2.64
CA GLY A 15 -5.11 5.94 2.93
C GLY A 15 -5.99 6.39 1.76
N VAL A 16 -5.61 7.49 1.08
CA VAL A 16 -6.31 7.97 -0.13
C VAL A 16 -6.19 6.96 -1.27
N LEU A 17 -4.99 6.44 -1.52
CA LEU A 17 -4.73 5.47 -2.59
C LEU A 17 -5.35 4.09 -2.32
N ALA A 18 -5.50 3.69 -1.05
CA ALA A 18 -6.18 2.46 -0.66
C ALA A 18 -7.71 2.54 -0.84
N GLY A 19 -8.28 3.75 -0.81
CA GLY A 19 -9.70 3.99 -1.07
C GLY A 19 -10.65 3.57 0.05
N GLY A 20 -11.96 3.69 -0.21
CA GLY A 20 -13.02 3.28 0.71
C GLY A 20 -12.94 3.95 2.09
N ALA A 21 -13.16 3.15 3.14
CA ALA A 21 -13.09 3.62 4.53
C ALA A 21 -11.68 4.06 4.97
N HIS A 22 -10.63 3.77 4.18
CA HIS A 22 -9.25 4.13 4.50
C HIS A 22 -8.88 5.58 4.16
N VAL A 23 -9.68 6.25 3.32
CA VAL A 23 -9.49 7.67 2.96
C VAL A 23 -9.59 8.58 4.19
N VAL A 24 -10.48 8.24 5.13
CA VAL A 24 -10.72 8.98 6.38
C VAL A 24 -10.16 8.27 7.62
N ALA A 25 -9.45 7.16 7.44
CA ALA A 25 -8.93 6.38 8.56
C ALA A 25 -7.77 7.09 9.28
N ARG A 26 -7.74 6.95 10.61
CA ARG A 26 -6.60 7.41 11.43
C ARG A 26 -5.33 6.60 11.09
N GLY A 27 -4.17 7.23 11.24
CA GLY A 27 -2.88 6.58 10.97
C GLY A 27 -2.67 5.27 11.77
N ALA A 28 -3.17 5.18 13.01
CA ALA A 28 -3.13 3.93 13.78
C ALA A 28 -3.91 2.78 13.11
N THR A 29 -5.07 3.08 12.53
CA THR A 29 -5.89 2.12 11.79
C THR A 29 -5.19 1.66 10.52
N LEU A 30 -4.60 2.60 9.76
CA LEU A 30 -3.83 2.27 8.56
C LEU A 30 -2.62 1.41 8.88
N ARG A 31 -1.92 1.68 10.00
CA ARG A 31 -0.82 0.83 10.44
C ARG A 31 -1.29 -0.58 10.78
N ARG A 32 -2.32 -0.72 11.61
CA ARG A 32 -2.84 -2.05 12.00
C ARG A 32 -3.37 -2.84 10.82
N LYS A 33 -4.07 -2.15 9.91
CA LYS A 33 -4.77 -2.82 8.82
C LYS A 33 -3.86 -3.02 7.62
N ILE A 34 -3.13 -2.03 7.14
CA ILE A 34 -2.46 -2.09 5.82
C ILE A 34 -0.94 -2.24 5.93
N VAL A 35 -0.29 -1.63 6.94
CA VAL A 35 1.18 -1.56 7.02
C VAL A 35 1.79 -2.71 7.83
N ASN A 36 1.35 -2.88 9.06
CA ASN A 36 1.88 -3.87 10.02
C ASN A 36 1.12 -5.19 9.87
N ILE A 37 1.04 -5.70 8.64
CA ILE A 37 0.45 -7.01 8.36
C ILE A 37 1.51 -8.10 8.36
N PRO A 38 1.17 -9.34 8.74
CA PRO A 38 2.08 -10.46 8.53
C PRO A 38 2.19 -10.72 7.03
N ALA A 39 3.36 -10.45 6.44
CA ALA A 39 3.63 -10.75 5.03
C ALA A 39 5.02 -11.38 4.89
N ARG A 40 5.14 -12.36 4.01
CA ARG A 40 6.41 -13.05 3.75
C ARG A 40 6.91 -12.71 2.36
N LEU A 41 8.07 -12.07 2.28
CA LEU A 41 8.77 -11.86 1.01
C LEU A 41 9.62 -13.10 0.69
N ALA A 42 9.21 -13.87 -0.30
CA ALA A 42 9.96 -14.98 -0.86
C ALA A 42 10.67 -14.55 -2.15
N ARG A 43 11.75 -15.24 -2.53
CA ARG A 43 12.46 -15.01 -3.80
C ARG A 43 12.72 -16.31 -4.56
N PRO A 44 11.67 -17.08 -4.94
CA PRO A 44 11.87 -18.25 -5.78
C PRO A 44 12.50 -17.84 -7.11
N GLN A 45 13.58 -18.52 -7.50
CA GLN A 45 14.20 -18.37 -8.82
C GLN A 45 14.49 -16.89 -9.19
N ARG A 46 14.94 -16.09 -8.21
CA ARG A 46 15.25 -14.63 -8.32
C ARG A 46 14.05 -13.71 -8.55
N ARG A 47 12.81 -14.22 -8.54
CA ARG A 47 11.60 -13.39 -8.66
C ARG A 47 11.03 -13.11 -7.27
N PRO A 48 10.98 -11.85 -6.80
CA PRO A 48 10.38 -11.53 -5.52
C PRO A 48 8.87 -11.78 -5.58
N ILE A 49 8.35 -12.55 -4.63
CA ILE A 49 6.93 -12.82 -4.43
C ILE A 49 6.59 -12.44 -2.99
N LEU A 50 5.55 -11.64 -2.81
CA LEU A 50 5.05 -11.26 -1.49
C LEU A 50 3.80 -12.10 -1.18
N HIS A 51 3.91 -12.96 -0.18
CA HIS A 51 2.76 -13.71 0.34
C HIS A 51 2.02 -12.85 1.36
N LEU A 52 0.72 -12.68 1.13
CA LEU A 52 -0.20 -11.98 2.01
C LEU A 52 -1.01 -12.98 2.84
N PRO A 53 -1.60 -12.56 3.96
CA PRO A 53 -2.48 -13.41 4.76
C PRO A 53 -3.70 -13.86 3.96
N GLU A 54 -4.09 -15.12 4.15
CA GLU A 54 -5.34 -15.65 3.60
C GLU A 54 -6.56 -15.13 4.37
N HIS A 55 -7.71 -15.01 3.69
CA HIS A 55 -9.00 -14.58 4.25
C HIS A 55 -8.96 -13.24 5.01
N TRP A 56 -8.07 -12.36 4.60
CA TRP A 56 -7.83 -11.11 5.28
C TRP A 56 -8.75 -9.98 4.78
N PRO A 57 -9.56 -9.32 5.65
CA PRO A 57 -10.63 -8.42 5.20
C PRO A 57 -10.20 -7.16 4.44
N TRP A 58 -8.93 -6.77 4.51
CA TRP A 58 -8.43 -5.54 3.87
C TRP A 58 -7.55 -5.83 2.64
N THR A 59 -7.56 -7.07 2.15
CA THR A 59 -6.83 -7.52 0.96
C THR A 59 -7.06 -6.62 -0.25
N GLU A 60 -8.31 -6.32 -0.58
CA GLU A 60 -8.64 -5.48 -1.75
C GLU A 60 -8.08 -4.06 -1.64
N HIS A 61 -8.13 -3.46 -0.46
CA HIS A 61 -7.60 -2.12 -0.21
C HIS A 61 -6.06 -2.10 -0.30
N TRP A 62 -5.41 -3.15 0.19
CA TRP A 62 -3.97 -3.32 0.06
C TRP A 62 -3.54 -3.55 -1.39
N LEU A 63 -4.27 -4.38 -2.14
CA LEU A 63 -4.02 -4.60 -3.57
C LEU A 63 -4.24 -3.33 -4.39
N THR A 64 -5.25 -2.53 -4.04
CA THR A 64 -5.51 -1.24 -4.67
C THR A 64 -4.34 -0.28 -4.45
N LEU A 65 -3.88 -0.15 -3.20
CA LEU A 65 -2.68 0.61 -2.88
C LEU A 65 -1.46 0.11 -3.68
N TRP A 66 -1.20 -1.19 -3.68
CA TRP A 66 -0.07 -1.80 -4.39
C TRP A 66 -0.09 -1.51 -5.89
N ARG A 67 -1.26 -1.66 -6.53
CA ARG A 67 -1.43 -1.37 -7.96
C ARG A 67 -1.19 0.10 -8.26
N ASN A 68 -1.62 1.01 -7.39
CA ASN A 68 -1.43 2.46 -7.58
C ASN A 68 0.01 2.92 -7.33
N THR A 69 0.81 2.21 -6.54
CA THR A 69 2.16 2.65 -6.17
C THR A 69 3.29 1.86 -6.83
N ILE A 70 3.17 0.54 -6.92
CA ILE A 70 4.25 -0.36 -7.36
C ILE A 70 3.88 -1.04 -8.67
N GLY A 71 2.60 -1.37 -8.86
CA GLY A 71 2.09 -1.93 -10.12
C GLY A 71 1.76 -0.89 -11.19
N TYR A 72 1.87 0.40 -10.86
CA TYR A 72 1.52 1.50 -11.77
C TYR A 72 2.74 1.88 -12.61
N SER A 73 2.63 1.65 -13.92
CA SER A 73 3.46 2.33 -14.91
C SER A 73 2.62 3.48 -15.47
N PRO A 74 3.03 4.76 -15.34
CA PRO A 74 2.32 5.85 -15.99
C PRO A 74 2.30 5.60 -17.50
N PRO A 75 1.20 5.95 -18.20
CA PRO A 75 1.19 5.89 -19.65
C PRO A 75 2.32 6.79 -20.18
N LEU A 76 3.03 6.30 -21.18
CA LEU A 76 4.06 7.11 -21.85
C LEU A 76 3.39 8.40 -22.35
N PRO A 77 3.99 9.57 -22.09
CA PRO A 77 3.45 10.82 -22.60
C PRO A 77 3.31 10.71 -24.12
N ALA A 78 2.20 11.20 -24.66
CA ALA A 78 2.01 11.24 -26.09
C ALA A 78 3.12 12.09 -26.71
N THR A 79 3.99 11.47 -27.50
CA THR A 79 4.94 12.19 -28.34
C THR A 79 4.11 12.98 -29.36
N THR A 80 4.08 14.30 -29.20
CA THR A 80 3.54 15.23 -30.20
C THR A 80 4.64 15.62 -31.16
#